data_AF-A0AAP5QRD3-F1
#
_entry.id   AF-A0AAP5QRD3-F1
#
_cell.length_a   1.000
_cell.length_b   1.000
_cell.length_c   1.000
_cell.angle_alpha   90.00
_cell.angle_beta   90.00
_cell.angle_gamma   90.00
#
_symmetry.space_group_name_H-M   'P 1'
#
loop_
_entity.id
_entity.type
_entity.pdbx_description
1 polymer ?
#
loop_
_entity_poly.entity_id
_entity_poly.type
_entity_poly.pdbx_seq_one_letter_code
_entity_poly.pdbx_strand_id
1 'polypeptide(L)' 'MIDFETAMRHVRATLGFEGLVLTEEEEELLERRFHGEITEEEYIRKALELSYSGD' A
#
# COMPACT_ATOMS: atom_id res chain seq x y z
N MET A 1 14.89 -8.12 -10.19
CA MET A 1 13.49 -7.92 -9.77
C MET A 1 13.51 -7.86 -8.26
N ILE A 2 13.02 -6.76 -7.68
CA ILE A 2 12.88 -6.63 -6.23
C ILE A 2 11.65 -7.46 -5.82
N ASP A 3 11.72 -8.23 -4.74
CA ASP A 3 10.55 -8.93 -4.19
C ASP A 3 9.67 -7.99 -3.37
N PHE A 4 8.41 -8.36 -3.13
CA PHE A 4 7.44 -7.52 -2.44
C PHE A 4 7.91 -7.08 -1.05
N GLU A 5 8.47 -8.00 -0.25
CA GLU A 5 8.91 -7.70 1.11
C GLU A 5 10.11 -6.72 1.11
N THR A 6 11.06 -6.88 0.18
CA THR A 6 12.15 -5.90 0.01
C THR A 6 11.61 -4.52 -0.37
N ALA A 7 10.59 -4.42 -1.23
CA ALA A 7 9.95 -3.15 -1.56
C ALA A 7 9.22 -2.55 -0.35
N MET A 8 8.45 -3.36 0.39
CA MET A 8 7.70 -2.94 1.56
C MET A 8 8.59 -2.48 2.72
N ARG A 9 9.79 -3.05 2.88
CA ARG A 9 10.78 -2.54 3.85
C ARG A 9 11.10 -1.06 3.64
N HIS A 10 11.23 -0.62 2.39
CA HIS A 10 11.48 0.79 2.07
C HIS A 10 10.26 1.68 2.30
N VAL A 11 9.07 1.19 1.94
CA VAL A 11 7.80 1.90 2.17
C VAL A 11 7.57 2.11 3.68
N ARG A 12 7.63 1.03 4.46
CA ARG A 12 7.47 1.06 5.93
C ARG A 12 8.50 1.97 6.60
N ALA A 13 9.76 1.92 6.16
CA ALA A 13 10.80 2.81 6.70
C ALA A 13 10.52 4.29 6.40
N THR A 14 10.05 4.60 5.19
CA THR A 14 9.73 5.96 4.77
C THR A 14 8.54 6.52 5.56
N LEU A 15 7.45 5.77 5.66
CA LEU A 15 6.28 6.15 6.46
C LEU A 15 6.61 6.26 7.95
N GLY A 16 7.47 5.37 8.46
CA GLY A 16 7.93 5.42 9.84
C GLY A 16 8.69 6.72 10.18
N PHE A 17 9.42 7.33 9.24
CA PHE A 17 10.02 8.66 9.45
C PHE A 17 8.97 9.75 9.68
N GLU A 18 7.78 9.58 9.12
CA GLU A 18 6.64 10.51 9.24
C GLU A 18 5.70 10.14 10.41
N GLY A 19 6.02 9.08 11.16
CA GLY A 19 5.16 8.59 12.24
C GLY A 19 3.90 7.86 11.76
N LEU A 20 3.87 7.45 10.49
CA LEU A 20 2.75 6.75 9.86
C LEU A 20 3.00 5.24 9.85
N VAL A 21 1.92 4.46 9.94
CA VAL A 21 1.91 3.00 9.85
C VAL A 21 0.76 2.60 8.94
N LEU A 22 1.02 1.67 8.02
CA LEU A 22 -0.02 1.08 7.18
C LEU A 22 -0.86 0.11 8.00
N THR A 23 -2.16 0.14 7.77
CA THR A 23 -3.08 -0.91 8.21
C THR A 23 -2.88 -2.18 7.37
N GLU A 24 -3.37 -3.32 7.87
CA GLU A 24 -3.32 -4.60 7.13
C GLU A 24 -4.02 -4.50 5.76
N GLU A 25 -5.14 -3.77 5.68
CA GLU A 25 -5.90 -3.59 4.45
C GLU A 25 -5.15 -2.74 3.40
N GLU A 26 -4.42 -1.71 3.85
CA GLU A 26 -3.58 -0.90 2.96
C GLU A 26 -2.37 -1.70 2.44
N GLU A 27 -1.76 -2.55 3.27
CA GLU A 27 -0.67 -3.43 2.82
C GLU A 27 -1.15 -4.50 1.83
N GLU A 28 -2.33 -5.09 2.04
CA GLU A 28 -2.93 -6.04 1.09
C GLU A 28 -3.19 -5.38 -0.26
N LEU A 29 -3.68 -4.13 -0.26
CA LEU A 29 -3.92 -3.38 -1.48
C LEU A 29 -2.63 -3.15 -2.28
N LEU A 30 -1.52 -2.84 -1.59
CA LEU A 30 -0.19 -2.71 -2.20
C LEU A 30 0.30 -4.04 -2.78
N GLU A 31 0.13 -5.16 -2.07
CA GLU A 31 0.54 -6.50 -2.52
C GLU A 31 -0.17 -6.89 -3.82
N ARG A 32 -1.50 -6.73 -3.86
CA ARG A 32 -2.31 -7.04 -5.04
C ARG A 32 -1.90 -6.22 -6.26
N ARG A 33 -1.59 -4.93 -6.07
CA ARG A 33 -1.09 -4.07 -7.17
C ARG A 33 0.32 -4.47 -7.62
N PHE A 34 1.18 -4.86 -6.68
CA PHE A 34 2.55 -5.30 -6.95
C PHE A 34 2.59 -6.60 -7.77
N HIS A 35 1.72 -7.57 -7.45
CA HIS A 35 1.60 -8.82 -8.20
C HIS A 35 0.79 -8.70 -9.50
N GLY A 36 0.18 -7.53 -9.78
CA GLY A 36 -0.60 -7.29 -10.99
C GLY A 36 -1.99 -7.94 -10.96
N GLU A 37 -2.51 -8.27 -9.78
CA GLU A 37 -3.84 -8.83 -9.59
C GLU A 37 -4.94 -7.79 -9.77
N ILE A 38 -4.60 -6.52 -9.58
CA ILE A 38 -5.48 -5.38 -9.84
C ILE A 38 -4.78 -4.35 -10.73
N THR A 39 -5.60 -3.61 -11.48
CA THR A 39 -5.13 -2.51 -12.30
C THR A 39 -4.71 -1.30 -11.44
N GLU A 40 -3.99 -0.37 -12.05
CA GLU A 40 -3.66 0.90 -11.40
C GLU A 40 -4.90 1.75 -11.09
N GLU A 41 -5.88 1.76 -11.99
CA GLU A 41 -7.15 2.47 -11.80
C GLU A 41 -7.92 1.91 -10.59
N GLU A 42 -8.01 0.58 -10.47
CA GLU A 42 -8.62 -0.08 -9.31
C GLU A 42 -7.86 0.19 -8.02
N TYR A 43 -6.52 0.18 -8.06
CA TYR A 43 -5.69 0.52 -6.91
C TYR A 43 -5.95 1.95 -6.42
N ILE A 44 -5.93 2.94 -7.33
CA ILE A 44 -6.17 4.35 -6.97
C ILE A 44 -7.56 4.53 -6.38
N ARG A 45 -8.59 3.95 -7.00
CA ARG A 45 -9.97 4.05 -6.49
C ARG A 45 -10.08 3.49 -5.06
N LYS A 46 -9.50 2.32 -4.80
CA LYS A 46 -9.54 1.67 -3.47
C LYS A 46 -8.71 2.43 -2.43
N ALA A 47 -7.54 2.94 -2.82
CA ALA A 47 -6.72 3.76 -1.92
C ALA A 47 -7.46 5.04 -1.49
N LEU A 48 -8.20 5.67 -2.41
CA LEU A 48 -9.06 6.81 -2.07
C LEU A 48 -10.19 6.41 -1.12
N GLU A 49 -10.88 5.30 -1.37
CA GLU A 49 -11.94 4.79 -0.49
C GLU A 49 -11.44 4.55 0.95
N LEU A 50 -10.26 3.97 1.11
CA LEU A 50 -9.62 3.76 2.42
C LEU A 50 -9.27 5.09 3.09
N SER A 51 -8.76 6.07 2.34
CA SER A 51 -8.40 7.38 2.89
C SER A 51 -9.58 8.17 3.46
N TYR A 52 -10.80 7.95 2.94
CA TYR A 52 -12.02 8.60 3.43
C TYR A 52 -12.73 7.82 4.55
N SER A 53 -12.32 6.58 4.80
CA SER A 53 -12.95 5.72 5.81
C SER A 53 -12.31 5.87 7.21
N GLY A 54 -11.21 6.62 7.31
CA GLY A 54 -10.50 6.93 8.56
C GLY A 54 -10.90 8.25 9.24
N ASP A 55 -11.90 8.96 8.70
CA ASP A 55 -12.46 10.23 9.24
C ASP A 55 -13.83 10.03 9.93
#